data_AF-A0A835KP99-F1
#
_entry.id   AF-A0A835KP99-F1
#
_cell.length_a   1.000
_cell.length_b   1.000
_cell.length_c   1.000
_cell.angle_alpha   90.00
_cell.angle_beta   90.00
_cell.angle_gamma   90.00
#
_symmetry.space_group_name_H-M   'P 1'
#
loop_
_entity.id
_entity.type
_entity.pdbx_description
1 polymer ?
#
loop_
_entity_poly.entity_id
_entity_poly.type
_entity_poly.pdbx_seq_one_letter_code
_entity_poly.pdbx_strand_id
1 'polypeptide(L)'
;MPVARVMGDMVLLPTGDVLIVKGAAARTVGWELGRTPVMYTPNAMIGERFRAITSMVIPRRYHLSATLDTCGHVLVGGSNPHVGYVFGNNITYSTELSLEAFLPLYMDAKLDRVWPRVVVAPAKVVYGETTAVRFALLGVVRSGEVVRVGEVRVLAVAPMFAKLSFGMNQRVVEMAVGMVVEMDVGVFEVEVVTPPTAGVAPPGYYLWFVVHDGVPSSAA
;
A
#
# COMPACT_ATOMS: atom_id res chain seq x y z
N MET A 1 -13.30 -4.80 13.69
CA MET A 1 -13.62 -3.57 12.95
C MET A 1 -14.31 -2.58 13.90
N PRO A 2 -13.83 -1.34 14.03
CA PRO A 2 -14.26 -0.42 15.10
C PRO A 2 -15.61 0.24 14.83
N VAL A 3 -16.06 0.27 13.57
CA VAL A 3 -17.34 0.85 13.15
C VAL A 3 -18.00 -0.04 12.11
N ALA A 4 -19.33 -0.10 12.13
CA ALA A 4 -20.09 -0.74 11.05
C ALA A 4 -19.75 -0.08 9.71
N ARG A 5 -19.54 -0.90 8.67
CA ARG A 5 -19.17 -0.43 7.35
C ARG A 5 -19.78 -1.29 6.26
N VAL A 6 -20.38 -0.64 5.29
CA VAL A 6 -20.81 -1.19 4.00
C VAL A 6 -20.07 -0.47 2.87
N MET A 7 -19.78 -1.18 1.77
CA MET A 7 -19.12 -0.61 0.58
C MET A 7 -17.80 0.12 0.88
N GLY A 8 -16.93 -0.50 1.69
CA GLY A 8 -15.56 -0.03 1.87
C GLY A 8 -14.68 -0.56 0.75
N ASP A 9 -13.84 0.32 0.19
CA ASP A 9 -12.82 -0.08 -0.76
C ASP A 9 -11.59 -0.48 0.07
N MET A 10 -11.07 -1.68 -0.16
CA MET A 10 -9.91 -2.21 0.54
C MET A 10 -8.73 -2.21 -0.42
N VAL A 11 -7.64 -1.55 -0.03
CA VAL A 11 -6.40 -1.45 -0.80
C VAL A 11 -5.29 -2.16 -0.01
N LEU A 12 -4.68 -3.17 -0.60
CA LEU A 12 -3.52 -3.84 -0.01
C LEU A 12 -2.27 -2.93 -0.13
N LEU A 13 -1.55 -2.76 0.98
CA LEU A 13 -0.32 -1.97 1.03
C LEU A 13 0.92 -2.86 0.94
N PRO A 14 2.07 -2.32 0.50
CA PRO A 14 3.33 -3.07 0.46
C PRO A 14 3.80 -3.60 1.82
N THR A 15 3.30 -3.06 2.94
CA THR A 15 3.62 -3.57 4.27
C THR A 15 2.90 -4.87 4.63
N GLY A 16 1.88 -5.25 3.84
CA GLY A 16 0.91 -6.31 4.15
C GLY A 16 -0.33 -5.82 4.89
N ASP A 17 -0.37 -4.53 5.26
CA ASP A 17 -1.57 -3.91 5.81
C ASP A 17 -2.65 -3.69 4.75
N VAL A 18 -3.88 -3.50 5.21
CA VAL A 18 -5.03 -3.20 4.36
C VAL A 18 -5.59 -1.85 4.74
N LEU A 19 -5.52 -0.90 3.81
CA LEU A 19 -6.19 0.37 3.94
C LEU A 19 -7.65 0.22 3.52
N ILE A 20 -8.58 0.48 4.44
CA ILE A 20 -10.02 0.46 4.17
C ILE A 20 -10.49 1.92 4.05
N VAL A 21 -10.69 2.36 2.82
CA VAL A 21 -11.19 3.71 2.50
C VAL A 21 -12.69 3.68 2.24
N LYS A 22 -13.39 4.75 2.67
CA LYS A 22 -14.84 4.96 2.45
C LYS A 22 -15.72 3.81 2.93
N GLY A 23 -17.02 4.04 2.89
CA GLY A 23 -18.06 3.13 3.34
C GLY A 23 -18.99 3.84 4.31
N ALA A 24 -20.18 3.26 4.51
CA ALA A 24 -21.24 3.84 5.32
C ALA A 24 -21.54 3.01 6.56
N ALA A 25 -22.08 3.63 7.61
CA ALA A 25 -22.52 2.88 8.80
C ALA A 25 -23.70 1.94 8.56
N ALA A 26 -24.60 2.28 7.64
CA ALA A 26 -25.84 1.55 7.42
C ALA A 26 -26.35 1.77 6.00
N ARG A 27 -27.23 0.87 5.56
CA ARG A 27 -27.96 0.89 4.28
C ARG A 27 -27.05 0.78 3.06
N THR A 28 -27.63 0.96 1.88
CA THR A 28 -26.93 0.92 0.60
C THR A 28 -26.37 2.30 0.26
N VAL A 29 -25.21 2.35 -0.39
CA VAL A 29 -24.72 3.52 -1.14
C VAL A 29 -24.23 4.74 -0.33
N GLY A 30 -24.27 4.72 1.00
CA GLY A 30 -23.45 5.63 1.83
C GLY A 30 -23.42 7.10 1.43
N TRP A 31 -24.61 7.70 1.24
CA TRP A 31 -24.84 9.13 1.03
C TRP A 31 -24.15 9.96 2.13
N GLU A 32 -24.88 10.28 3.20
CA GLU A 32 -24.43 11.22 4.21
C GLU A 32 -23.74 10.52 5.40
N LEU A 33 -23.77 9.19 5.41
CA LEU A 33 -23.35 8.35 6.54
C LEU A 33 -21.93 7.81 6.42
N GLY A 34 -21.09 8.46 5.63
CA GLY A 34 -19.75 7.97 5.39
C GLY A 34 -18.87 7.97 6.65
N ARG A 35 -17.78 7.20 6.62
CA ARG A 35 -16.92 6.93 7.78
C ARG A 35 -15.46 7.24 7.52
N THR A 36 -14.76 7.56 8.60
CA THR A 36 -13.31 7.73 8.65
C THR A 36 -12.60 6.48 8.12
N PRO A 37 -11.48 6.59 7.39
CA PRO A 37 -10.72 5.43 6.94
C PRO A 37 -10.19 4.60 8.12
N VAL A 38 -9.95 3.32 7.87
CA VAL A 38 -9.45 2.38 8.88
C VAL A 38 -8.27 1.61 8.30
N MET A 39 -7.18 1.53 9.06
CA MET A 39 -6.08 0.61 8.78
C MET A 39 -6.39 -0.75 9.40
N TYR A 40 -6.23 -1.82 8.64
CA TYR A 40 -6.27 -3.18 9.13
C TYR A 40 -4.88 -3.83 9.03
N THR A 41 -4.32 -4.25 10.16
CA THR A 41 -3.02 -4.91 10.26
C THR A 41 -3.25 -6.38 10.62
N PRO A 42 -3.14 -7.32 9.65
CA PRO A 42 -3.50 -8.73 9.86
C PRO A 42 -2.72 -9.42 10.98
N ASN A 43 -1.43 -9.07 11.11
CA ASN A 43 -0.48 -9.71 12.03
C ASN A 43 -0.48 -9.08 13.43
N ALA A 44 -1.24 -7.99 13.66
CA ALA A 44 -1.37 -7.40 14.99
C ALA A 44 -2.17 -8.32 15.94
N MET A 45 -1.99 -8.07 17.24
CA MET A 45 -2.71 -8.77 18.29
C MET A 45 -4.23 -8.67 18.08
N ILE A 46 -4.95 -9.72 18.47
CA ILE A 46 -6.41 -9.73 18.40
C ILE A 46 -6.93 -8.57 19.27
N GLY A 47 -7.81 -7.74 18.70
CA GLY A 47 -8.29 -6.50 19.32
C GLY A 47 -7.58 -5.24 18.82
N GLU A 48 -6.35 -5.34 18.33
CA GLU A 48 -5.55 -4.21 17.86
C GLU A 48 -5.44 -4.13 16.33
N ARG A 49 -5.96 -5.14 15.63
CA ARG A 49 -5.86 -5.23 14.16
C ARG A 49 -6.53 -4.11 13.40
N PHE A 50 -7.46 -3.37 13.99
CA PHE A 50 -8.12 -2.26 13.31
C PHE A 50 -7.86 -0.95 14.04
N ARG A 51 -7.35 0.04 13.31
CA ARG A 51 -7.14 1.39 13.83
C ARG A 51 -7.79 2.43 12.92
N ALA A 52 -8.61 3.30 13.48
CA ALA A 52 -9.08 4.48 12.75
C ALA A 52 -7.89 5.40 12.47
N ILE A 53 -7.78 5.90 11.24
CA ILE A 53 -6.72 6.83 10.83
C ILE A 53 -7.33 8.17 10.44
N THR A 54 -6.51 9.22 10.35
CA THR A 54 -6.99 10.56 10.00
C THR A 54 -7.75 10.56 8.67
N SER A 55 -8.88 11.28 8.61
CA SER A 55 -9.65 11.43 7.39
C SER A 55 -8.91 12.29 6.36
N MET A 56 -9.15 12.03 5.08
CA MET A 56 -8.77 12.94 4.00
C MET A 56 -9.49 14.27 4.13
N VAL A 57 -8.87 15.33 3.58
CA VAL A 57 -9.44 16.69 3.54
C VAL A 57 -10.68 16.73 2.66
N ILE A 58 -10.63 16.11 1.48
CA ILE A 58 -11.77 16.00 0.59
C ILE A 58 -12.61 14.76 0.96
N PRO A 59 -13.93 14.89 1.15
CA PRO A 59 -14.77 13.75 1.48
C PRO A 59 -14.96 12.81 0.28
N ARG A 60 -14.28 11.66 0.30
CA ARG A 60 -14.41 10.62 -0.73
C ARG A 60 -15.49 9.60 -0.35
N ARG A 61 -16.56 9.52 -1.15
CA ARG A 61 -17.80 8.75 -0.85
C ARG A 61 -18.16 7.80 -2.00
N TYR A 62 -19.45 7.59 -2.24
CA TYR A 62 -19.94 6.73 -3.32
C TYR A 62 -19.33 7.13 -4.68
N HIS A 63 -19.13 6.16 -5.56
CA HIS A 63 -18.37 6.30 -6.81
C HIS A 63 -16.90 6.77 -6.68
N LEU A 64 -16.29 6.83 -5.48
CA LEU A 64 -14.83 6.87 -5.41
C LEU A 64 -14.23 5.55 -5.89
N SER A 65 -12.99 5.64 -6.39
CA SER A 65 -12.10 4.52 -6.64
C SER A 65 -10.73 4.78 -5.99
N ALA A 66 -10.07 3.74 -5.51
CA ALA A 66 -8.76 3.83 -4.89
C ALA A 66 -7.82 2.73 -5.42
N THR A 67 -6.54 3.04 -5.57
CA THR A 67 -5.50 2.06 -5.96
C THR A 67 -4.13 2.47 -5.44
N LEU A 68 -3.23 1.49 -5.32
CA LEU A 68 -1.83 1.71 -4.92
C LEU A 68 -1.01 2.19 -6.12
N ASP A 69 -0.15 3.19 -5.94
CA ASP A 69 0.80 3.63 -6.97
C ASP A 69 2.20 3.02 -6.79
N THR A 70 3.09 3.32 -7.74
CA THR A 70 4.50 2.89 -7.73
C THR A 70 5.33 3.52 -6.62
N CYS A 71 4.86 4.58 -5.97
CA CYS A 71 5.56 5.21 -4.86
C CYS A 71 5.11 4.65 -3.50
N GLY A 72 4.08 3.80 -3.49
CA GLY A 72 3.46 3.29 -2.27
C GLY A 72 2.38 4.22 -1.69
N HIS A 73 1.96 5.24 -2.43
CA HIS A 73 0.78 6.05 -2.10
C HIS A 73 -0.49 5.30 -2.44
N VAL A 74 -1.59 5.68 -1.81
CA VAL A 74 -2.93 5.28 -2.28
C VAL A 74 -3.55 6.44 -3.01
N LEU A 75 -3.66 6.33 -4.33
CA LEU A 75 -4.40 7.27 -5.16
C LEU A 75 -5.89 7.07 -4.91
N VAL A 76 -6.58 8.14 -4.58
CA VAL A 76 -8.03 8.15 -4.34
C VAL A 76 -8.65 9.20 -5.24
N GLY A 77 -9.57 8.76 -6.09
CA GLY A 77 -10.19 9.60 -7.10
C GLY A 77 -11.70 9.46 -7.11
N GLY A 78 -12.36 10.53 -7.56
CA GLY A 78 -13.81 10.57 -7.69
C GLY A 78 -14.56 10.68 -6.37
N SER A 79 -15.81 11.12 -6.47
CA SER A 79 -16.87 11.00 -5.47
C SER A 79 -18.13 11.53 -6.15
N ASN A 80 -19.15 10.70 -6.35
CA ASN A 80 -20.43 11.19 -6.86
C ASN A 80 -21.59 10.46 -6.18
N PRO A 81 -22.02 10.93 -5.00
CA PRO A 81 -23.14 10.34 -4.28
C PRO A 81 -24.50 10.73 -4.86
N HIS A 82 -24.58 11.64 -5.84
CA HIS A 82 -25.84 12.16 -6.37
C HIS A 82 -26.24 11.54 -7.71
N VAL A 83 -27.51 11.73 -8.07
CA VAL A 83 -27.99 11.42 -9.43
C VAL A 83 -27.49 12.51 -10.36
N GLY A 84 -26.50 12.19 -11.20
CA GLY A 84 -25.81 13.15 -12.07
C GLY A 84 -24.67 13.88 -11.38
N TYR A 85 -24.07 14.86 -12.06
CA TYR A 85 -23.03 15.71 -11.47
C TYR A 85 -23.66 16.94 -10.82
N VAL A 86 -23.40 17.11 -9.54
CA VAL A 86 -23.96 18.21 -8.74
C VAL A 86 -22.82 18.92 -8.03
N PHE A 87 -22.58 20.18 -8.40
CA PHE A 87 -21.49 20.99 -7.87
C PHE A 87 -22.04 22.16 -7.04
N GLY A 88 -21.39 22.50 -5.93
CA GLY A 88 -21.71 23.71 -5.18
C GLY A 88 -21.35 23.66 -3.70
N ASN A 89 -21.25 24.85 -3.09
CA ASN A 89 -20.79 25.03 -1.71
C ASN A 89 -21.87 24.70 -0.65
N ASN A 90 -23.13 24.60 -1.04
CA ASN A 90 -24.27 24.29 -0.14
C ASN A 90 -24.73 22.82 -0.24
N ILE A 91 -23.85 21.93 -0.72
CA ILE A 91 -24.14 20.51 -0.87
C ILE A 91 -23.16 19.74 0.03
N THR A 92 -23.69 18.97 0.99
CA THR A 92 -22.90 18.24 2.00
C THR A 92 -21.83 17.32 1.40
N TYR A 93 -22.03 16.86 0.16
CA TYR A 93 -21.02 16.14 -0.63
C TYR A 93 -21.12 16.49 -2.11
N SER A 94 -20.54 17.63 -2.52
CA SER A 94 -20.42 17.99 -3.95
C SER A 94 -19.73 16.87 -4.75
N THR A 95 -20.10 16.73 -6.03
CA THR A 95 -19.36 15.87 -6.97
C THR A 95 -17.89 16.26 -6.97
N GLU A 96 -17.02 15.26 -6.83
CA GLU A 96 -15.56 15.42 -6.83
C GLU A 96 -14.96 14.68 -8.02
N LEU A 97 -14.16 15.39 -8.81
CA LEU A 97 -13.51 14.87 -10.02
C LEU A 97 -11.99 14.82 -9.92
N SER A 98 -11.41 15.37 -8.85
CA SER A 98 -9.96 15.34 -8.61
C SER A 98 -9.46 13.96 -8.15
N LEU A 99 -8.14 13.81 -8.15
CA LEU A 99 -7.41 12.77 -7.44
C LEU A 99 -6.63 13.38 -6.28
N GLU A 100 -6.48 12.61 -5.21
CA GLU A 100 -5.55 12.88 -4.11
C GLU A 100 -4.68 11.64 -3.87
N ALA A 101 -3.43 11.86 -3.49
CA ALA A 101 -2.56 10.82 -2.97
C ALA A 101 -2.69 10.79 -1.44
N PHE A 102 -3.19 9.68 -0.90
CA PHE A 102 -3.09 9.39 0.52
C PHE A 102 -1.71 8.84 0.82
N LEU A 103 -1.03 9.49 1.77
CA LEU A 103 0.30 9.11 2.26
C LEU A 103 0.14 8.23 3.51
N PRO A 104 0.43 6.92 3.44
CA PRO A 104 0.34 6.06 4.61
C PRO A 104 1.42 6.40 5.65
N LEU A 105 1.23 5.94 6.89
CA LEU A 105 2.08 6.30 8.03
C LEU A 105 3.56 5.94 7.87
N TYR A 106 3.86 4.94 7.04
CA TYR A 106 5.25 4.57 6.72
C TYR A 106 5.98 5.62 5.89
N MET A 107 5.31 6.70 5.46
CA MET A 107 5.92 7.84 4.76
C MET A 107 6.16 9.07 5.64
N ASP A 108 6.11 8.91 6.97
CA ASP A 108 6.46 9.99 7.90
C ASP A 108 7.94 10.37 7.72
N ALA A 109 8.24 11.66 7.59
CA ALA A 109 9.60 12.18 7.39
C ALA A 109 10.60 11.75 8.48
N LYS A 110 10.13 11.35 9.67
CA LYS A 110 10.98 10.77 10.72
C LYS A 110 11.63 9.44 10.29
N LEU A 111 11.08 8.77 9.29
CA LEU A 111 11.52 7.47 8.78
C LEU A 111 12.47 7.58 7.58
N ASP A 112 12.81 8.79 7.13
CA ASP A 112 13.66 9.03 5.95
C ASP A 112 15.01 8.28 6.02
N ARG A 113 15.56 8.09 7.23
CA ARG A 113 16.85 7.39 7.42
C ARG A 113 16.78 5.90 7.11
N VAL A 114 15.62 5.29 7.28
CA VAL A 114 15.39 3.85 7.07
C VAL A 114 14.64 3.58 5.78
N TRP A 115 14.35 4.62 4.97
CA TRP A 115 13.62 4.50 3.73
C TRP A 115 14.47 3.76 2.67
N PRO A 116 14.06 2.56 2.23
CA PRO A 116 14.79 1.81 1.22
C PRO A 116 14.48 2.32 -0.19
N ARG A 117 15.48 2.34 -1.07
CA ARG A 117 15.31 2.62 -2.50
C ARG A 117 15.81 1.45 -3.31
N VAL A 118 14.93 0.84 -4.10
CA VAL A 118 15.34 -0.22 -5.03
C VAL A 118 16.26 0.38 -6.10
N VAL A 119 17.41 -0.25 -6.28
CA VAL A 119 18.45 0.13 -7.26
C VAL A 119 18.39 -0.81 -8.46
N VAL A 120 18.25 -2.11 -8.21
CA VAL A 120 18.17 -3.15 -9.25
C VAL A 120 17.15 -4.19 -8.82
N ALA A 121 16.24 -4.54 -9.72
CA ALA A 121 15.33 -5.67 -9.60
C ALA A 121 15.20 -6.39 -10.95
N PRO A 122 14.91 -7.70 -10.96
CA PRO A 122 14.72 -8.44 -12.20
C PRO A 122 13.44 -8.00 -12.92
N ALA A 123 13.54 -7.66 -14.21
CA ALA A 123 12.38 -7.27 -15.03
C ALA A 123 11.43 -8.44 -15.34
N LYS A 124 11.93 -9.67 -15.25
CA LYS A 124 11.18 -10.91 -15.46
C LYS A 124 11.76 -11.99 -14.58
N VAL A 125 10.88 -12.81 -14.03
CA VAL A 125 11.24 -13.96 -13.20
C VAL A 125 10.45 -15.20 -13.60
N VAL A 126 10.98 -16.37 -13.25
CA VAL A 126 10.36 -17.70 -13.36
C VAL A 126 9.93 -18.14 -11.97
N TYR A 127 8.81 -18.87 -11.86
CA TYR A 127 8.32 -19.35 -10.57
C TYR A 127 9.31 -20.27 -9.86
N GLY A 128 9.47 -20.05 -8.55
CA GLY A 128 10.32 -20.85 -7.66
C GLY A 128 11.82 -20.67 -7.87
N GLU A 129 12.26 -19.76 -8.75
CA GLU A 129 13.68 -19.46 -8.91
C GLU A 129 14.18 -18.53 -7.81
N THR A 130 15.47 -18.66 -7.51
CA THR A 130 16.21 -17.72 -6.68
C THR A 130 16.75 -16.58 -7.55
N THR A 131 16.53 -15.35 -7.12
CA THR A 131 17.05 -14.14 -7.76
C THR A 131 17.50 -13.13 -6.70
N ALA A 132 18.01 -11.98 -7.11
CA ALA A 132 18.49 -10.96 -6.19
C ALA A 132 17.89 -9.59 -6.49
N VAL A 133 17.59 -8.83 -5.44
CA VAL A 133 17.17 -7.43 -5.50
C VAL A 133 18.20 -6.59 -4.78
N ARG A 134 18.60 -5.45 -5.37
CA ARG A 134 19.48 -4.50 -4.71
C ARG A 134 18.71 -3.28 -4.28
N PHE A 135 18.96 -2.83 -3.06
CA PHE A 135 18.40 -1.60 -2.52
C PHE A 135 19.45 -0.78 -1.77
N ALA A 136 19.20 0.52 -1.66
CA ALA A 136 20.02 1.44 -0.89
C ALA A 136 19.22 2.04 0.28
N LEU A 137 19.87 2.27 1.42
CA LEU A 137 19.32 3.00 2.54
C LEU A 137 19.97 4.39 2.59
N LEU A 138 19.16 5.44 2.42
CA LEU A 138 19.64 6.82 2.28
C LEU A 138 20.24 7.40 3.58
N GLY A 139 19.88 6.86 4.74
CA GLY A 139 20.37 7.32 6.04
C GLY A 139 21.68 6.69 6.51
N VAL A 140 22.26 5.75 5.77
CA VAL A 140 23.50 5.06 6.17
C VAL A 140 24.69 5.94 5.82
N VAL A 141 25.20 6.68 6.80
CA VAL A 141 26.44 7.46 6.69
C VAL A 141 27.57 6.68 7.34
N ARG A 142 28.75 6.62 6.70
CA ARG A 142 30.01 6.11 7.28
C ARG A 142 30.41 6.95 8.50
N SER A 143 29.81 6.70 9.65
CA SER A 143 30.11 7.36 10.92
C SER A 143 30.45 6.32 11.99
N GLY A 144 31.21 5.28 11.68
CA GLY A 144 31.70 4.29 12.66
C GLY A 144 30.62 3.46 13.39
N GLU A 145 29.35 3.83 13.31
CA GLU A 145 28.20 3.02 13.71
C GLU A 145 27.91 2.02 12.59
N VAL A 146 28.05 0.75 12.91
CA VAL A 146 27.51 -0.33 12.10
C VAL A 146 25.99 -0.17 12.11
N VAL A 147 25.41 0.31 11.01
CA VAL A 147 23.96 0.26 10.84
C VAL A 147 23.60 -1.21 10.71
N ARG A 148 23.06 -1.79 11.78
CA ARG A 148 22.49 -3.13 11.72
C ARG A 148 21.30 -3.03 10.79
N VAL A 149 21.36 -3.75 9.67
CA VAL A 149 20.20 -3.93 8.80
C VAL A 149 19.10 -4.57 9.65
N GLY A 150 17.95 -3.92 9.69
CA GLY A 150 16.78 -4.41 10.40
C GLY A 150 16.11 -5.55 9.66
N GLU A 151 14.80 -5.69 9.88
CA GLU A 151 14.01 -6.67 9.14
C GLU A 151 13.87 -6.23 7.68
N VAL A 152 14.23 -7.12 6.74
CA VAL A 152 14.06 -6.92 5.30
C VAL A 152 13.04 -7.90 4.77
N ARG A 153 12.00 -7.38 4.12
CA ARG A 153 11.01 -8.16 3.36
C ARG A 153 10.99 -7.69 1.91
N VAL A 154 10.67 -8.59 1.00
CA VAL A 154 10.49 -8.24 -0.41
C VAL A 154 9.12 -8.73 -0.87
N LEU A 155 8.34 -7.84 -1.47
CA LEU A 155 6.95 -8.10 -1.83
C LEU A 155 6.70 -7.78 -3.30
N ALA A 156 5.99 -8.68 -3.97
CA ALA A 156 5.43 -8.46 -5.29
C ALA A 156 3.96 -8.07 -5.15
N VAL A 157 3.61 -6.87 -5.63
CA VAL A 157 2.27 -6.30 -5.49
C VAL A 157 1.61 -6.13 -6.86
N ALA A 158 0.47 -6.80 -7.05
CA ALA A 158 -0.41 -6.51 -8.17
C ALA A 158 -1.42 -5.43 -7.74
N PRO A 159 -1.46 -4.26 -8.41
CA PRO A 159 -2.44 -3.21 -8.09
C PRO A 159 -3.86 -3.62 -8.53
N MET A 160 -4.88 -3.04 -7.90
CA MET A 160 -6.29 -3.30 -8.26
C MET A 160 -6.77 -2.47 -9.44
N PHE A 161 -7.67 -3.07 -10.21
CA PHE A 161 -8.74 -2.33 -10.88
C PHE A 161 -9.95 -2.27 -9.94
N ALA A 162 -10.47 -1.07 -9.71
CA ALA A 162 -11.41 -0.81 -8.63
C ALA A 162 -12.66 -0.05 -9.11
N LYS A 163 -13.83 -0.64 -8.89
CA LYS A 163 -15.12 0.03 -9.16
C LYS A 163 -16.21 -0.48 -8.22
N LEU A 164 -17.02 0.43 -7.68
CA LEU A 164 -18.18 0.10 -6.83
C LEU A 164 -17.83 -0.83 -5.65
N SER A 165 -16.66 -0.62 -5.03
CA SER A 165 -16.12 -1.45 -3.96
C SER A 165 -15.76 -2.89 -4.34
N PHE A 166 -15.71 -3.19 -5.64
CA PHE A 166 -15.07 -4.38 -6.18
C PHE A 166 -13.64 -4.02 -6.59
N GLY A 167 -12.67 -4.50 -5.82
CA GLY A 167 -11.25 -4.47 -6.17
C GLY A 167 -10.85 -5.82 -6.75
N MET A 168 -10.67 -5.89 -8.06
CA MET A 168 -10.25 -7.11 -8.75
C MET A 168 -8.72 -7.16 -8.87
N ASN A 169 -8.18 -8.38 -8.92
CA ASN A 169 -6.78 -8.70 -9.19
C ASN A 169 -5.72 -8.25 -8.19
N GLN A 170 -6.04 -7.36 -7.22
CA GLN A 170 -5.02 -6.96 -6.24
C GLN A 170 -4.50 -8.14 -5.44
N ARG A 171 -3.20 -8.10 -5.18
CA ARG A 171 -2.49 -9.12 -4.41
C ARG A 171 -1.20 -8.55 -3.88
N VAL A 172 -0.84 -8.97 -2.67
CA VAL A 172 0.48 -8.78 -2.10
C VAL A 172 1.05 -10.17 -1.87
N VAL A 173 2.19 -10.47 -2.49
CA VAL A 173 2.89 -11.75 -2.35
C VAL A 173 4.25 -11.46 -1.73
N GLU A 174 4.41 -11.89 -0.48
CA GLU A 174 5.71 -11.84 0.19
C GLU A 174 6.60 -12.97 -0.34
N MET A 175 7.79 -12.61 -0.80
CA MET A 175 8.79 -13.56 -1.30
C MET A 175 9.69 -14.01 -0.15
N ALA A 176 10.15 -15.25 -0.21
CA ALA A 176 11.05 -15.76 0.82
C ALA A 176 12.42 -15.09 0.67
N VAL A 177 12.88 -14.43 1.73
CA VAL A 177 14.18 -13.75 1.79
C VAL A 177 15.25 -14.73 2.27
N GLY A 178 16.35 -14.81 1.52
CA GLY A 178 17.56 -15.57 1.85
C GLY A 178 18.60 -14.68 2.52
N MET A 179 19.82 -14.68 1.97
CA MET A 179 20.92 -13.87 2.49
C MET A 179 20.73 -12.38 2.14
N VAL A 180 21.07 -11.51 3.10
CA VAL A 180 21.19 -10.06 2.88
C VAL A 180 22.66 -9.69 3.07
N VAL A 181 23.27 -9.09 2.04
CA VAL A 181 24.70 -8.75 2.02
C VAL A 181 24.87 -7.27 1.71
N GLU A 182 25.71 -6.59 2.50
CA GLU A 182 26.15 -5.23 2.18
C GLU A 182 27.23 -5.30 1.09
N MET A 183 26.94 -4.74 -0.08
CA MET A 183 27.82 -4.76 -1.25
C MET A 183 28.70 -3.51 -1.32
N ASP A 184 28.18 -2.39 -0.84
CA ASP A 184 28.85 -1.11 -0.65
C ASP A 184 28.13 -0.36 0.49
N VAL A 185 28.67 0.77 0.94
CA VAL A 185 28.11 1.57 2.03
C VAL A 185 26.63 1.85 1.81
N GLY A 186 25.79 1.25 2.65
CA GLY A 186 24.34 1.45 2.60
C GLY A 186 23.66 0.84 1.38
N VAL A 187 24.35 0.03 0.58
CA VAL A 187 23.81 -0.70 -0.57
C VAL A 187 23.82 -2.19 -0.26
N PHE A 188 22.63 -2.78 -0.27
CA PHE A 188 22.41 -4.16 0.11
C PHE A 188 21.86 -4.95 -1.08
N GLU A 189 22.31 -6.19 -1.20
CA GLU A 189 21.74 -7.20 -2.07
C GLU A 189 20.99 -8.21 -1.21
N VAL A 190 19.72 -8.46 -1.56
CA VAL A 190 18.87 -9.45 -0.92
C VAL A 190 18.55 -10.56 -1.90
N GLU A 191 18.89 -11.78 -1.52
CA GLU A 191 18.47 -12.99 -2.21
C GLU A 191 16.99 -13.25 -1.92
N VAL A 192 16.21 -13.52 -2.96
CA VAL A 192 14.78 -13.80 -2.86
C VAL A 192 14.38 -15.00 -3.70
N VAL A 193 13.49 -15.83 -3.14
CA VAL A 193 12.83 -16.90 -3.89
C VAL A 193 11.49 -16.38 -4.39
N THR A 194 11.34 -16.40 -5.71
CA THR A 194 10.13 -15.94 -6.41
C THR A 194 8.93 -16.84 -6.10
N PRO A 195 7.69 -16.39 -6.36
CA PRO A 195 6.50 -17.17 -6.02
C PRO A 195 6.56 -18.60 -6.59
N PRO A 196 6.09 -19.62 -5.86
CA PRO A 196 6.33 -21.02 -6.23
C PRO A 196 5.49 -21.48 -7.43
N THR A 197 4.30 -20.88 -7.63
CA THR A 197 3.39 -21.27 -8.71
C THR A 197 2.52 -20.09 -9.18
N ALA A 198 1.92 -20.24 -10.37
CA ALA A 198 0.91 -19.33 -10.90
C ALA A 198 -0.37 -19.25 -10.03
N GLY A 199 -0.63 -20.25 -9.16
CA GLY A 199 -1.73 -20.18 -8.20
C GLY A 199 -1.51 -19.13 -7.12
N VAL A 200 -0.25 -18.95 -6.69
CA VAL A 200 0.14 -17.93 -5.70
C VAL A 200 0.25 -16.56 -6.35
N ALA A 201 0.90 -16.46 -7.52
CA ALA A 201 1.05 -15.21 -8.26
C ALA A 201 0.79 -15.46 -9.77
N PRO A 202 -0.44 -15.26 -10.27
CA PRO A 202 -0.76 -15.42 -11.68
C PRO A 202 0.14 -14.58 -12.56
N PRO A 203 0.44 -15.03 -13.80
CA PRO A 203 1.29 -14.30 -14.72
C PRO A 203 0.76 -12.88 -14.96
N GLY A 204 1.63 -11.89 -14.84
CA GLY A 204 1.28 -10.49 -14.99
C GLY A 204 2.39 -9.57 -14.50
N TYR A 205 2.10 -8.28 -14.50
CA TYR A 205 3.00 -7.27 -13.96
C TYR A 205 2.78 -7.12 -12.45
N TYR A 206 3.88 -7.06 -11.71
CA TYR A 206 3.89 -6.82 -10.28
C TYR A 206 4.87 -5.70 -9.99
N LEU A 207 4.51 -4.86 -9.03
CA LEU A 207 5.37 -3.85 -8.44
C LEU A 207 6.25 -4.52 -7.39
N TRP A 208 7.57 -4.36 -7.49
CA TRP A 208 8.50 -4.93 -6.52
C TRP A 208 8.82 -3.91 -5.44
N PHE A 209 8.47 -4.23 -4.20
CA PHE A 209 8.77 -3.41 -3.03
C PHE A 209 9.78 -4.12 -2.13
N VAL A 210 10.77 -3.37 -1.65
CA VAL A 210 11.59 -3.77 -0.50
C VAL A 210 11.04 -3.03 0.71
N VAL A 211 10.79 -3.75 1.80
CA VAL A 211 10.34 -3.18 3.08
C VAL A 211 11.45 -3.37 4.10
N HIS A 212 11.96 -2.26 4.64
CA HIS A 212 12.97 -2.24 5.69
C HIS A 212 12.35 -1.66 6.96
N ASP A 213 12.30 -2.43 8.04
CA ASP A 213 11.69 -2.04 9.33
C ASP A 213 10.28 -1.42 9.20
N GLY A 214 9.47 -2.00 8.32
CA GLY A 214 8.09 -1.55 8.06
C GLY A 214 7.96 -0.37 7.08
N VAL A 215 9.07 0.13 6.52
CA VAL A 215 9.08 1.21 5.53
C VAL A 215 9.28 0.65 4.12
N PRO A 216 8.29 0.75 3.22
CA PRO A 216 8.41 0.29 1.85
C PRO A 216 9.19 1.27 0.97
N SER A 217 9.88 0.73 -0.03
CA SER A 217 10.52 1.50 -1.09
C SER A 217 9.52 2.09 -2.07
N SER A 218 10.00 2.87 -3.03
CA SER A 218 9.31 2.94 -4.33
C SER A 218 9.40 1.58 -5.03
N ALA A 219 8.40 1.25 -5.83
CA ALA A 219 8.38 0.06 -6.66
C ALA A 219 9.45 0.10 -7.75
N ALA A 220 10.01 -1.06 -8.05
CA ALA A 220 10.68 -1.34 -9.32
C ALA A 220 9.78 -2.16 -10.26
#